data_AF-A0A818TA76-F1
#
_entry.id   AF-A0A818TA76-F1
#
_cell.length_a   1.000
_cell.length_b   1.000
_cell.length_c   1.000
_cell.angle_alpha   90.00
_cell.angle_beta   90.00
_cell.angle_gamma   90.00
#
_symmetry.space_group_name_H-M   'P 1'
#
loop_
_entity.id
_entity.type
_entity.pdbx_description
1 polymer ?
#
loop_
_entity_poly.entity_id
_entity_poly.type
_entity_poly.pdbx_seq_one_letter_code
_entity_poly.pdbx_strand_id
1 'polypeptide(L)'
;MGASESKKVIKPELSQKQIEYLKMRTRMTEEEVQKWFHGFYKDCPDGLLTQKQFIHMYKQAFPEGDVTQYAKRVFVTFDKDNSGKIDFNEFLLAMDLMEKGNLEEKTSLCI
;
A
#
# COMPACT_ATOMS: atom_id res chain seq x y z
N MET A 1 -18.56 31.54 -14.94
CA MET A 1 -17.82 31.22 -13.70
C MET A 1 -18.36 29.90 -13.17
N GLY A 2 -17.47 28.95 -12.86
CA GLY A 2 -17.77 27.72 -12.10
C GLY A 2 -18.32 26.55 -12.93
N ALA A 3 -17.43 25.82 -13.62
CA ALA A 3 -17.74 24.45 -13.98
C ALA A 3 -17.85 23.65 -12.67
N SER A 4 -19.06 23.19 -12.36
CA SER A 4 -19.28 22.24 -11.28
C SER A 4 -18.69 20.91 -11.71
N GLU A 5 -17.41 20.69 -11.39
CA GLU A 5 -16.78 19.38 -11.49
C GLU A 5 -17.46 18.44 -10.50
N SER A 6 -18.44 17.70 -11.01
CA SER A 6 -18.97 16.50 -10.41
C SER A 6 -17.80 15.57 -10.12
N LYS A 7 -17.28 15.60 -8.89
CA LYS A 7 -16.36 14.59 -8.38
C LYS A 7 -17.11 13.26 -8.42
N LYS A 8 -17.03 12.55 -9.54
CA LYS A 8 -17.37 11.13 -9.61
C LYS A 8 -16.57 10.48 -8.49
N VAL A 9 -17.26 9.99 -7.48
CA VAL A 9 -16.71 8.99 -6.58
C VAL A 9 -16.47 7.78 -7.49
N ILE A 10 -15.29 7.74 -8.10
CA ILE A 10 -14.84 6.62 -8.92
C ILE A 10 -14.82 5.47 -7.92
N LYS A 11 -15.76 4.53 -8.06
CA LYS A 11 -15.63 3.26 -7.36
C LYS A 11 -14.29 2.71 -7.82
N PRO A 12 -13.32 2.60 -6.92
CA PRO A 12 -12.02 2.10 -7.30
C PRO A 12 -12.32 0.63 -7.63
N GLU A 13 -12.17 0.27 -8.89
CA GLU A 13 -12.36 -1.10 -9.35
C GLU A 13 -11.00 -1.53 -9.89
N LEU A 14 -10.46 -2.61 -9.32
CA LEU A 14 -9.19 -3.14 -9.79
C LEU A 14 -9.35 -3.57 -11.24
N SER A 15 -8.64 -2.90 -12.14
CA SER A 15 -8.58 -3.36 -13.53
C SER A 15 -7.86 -4.71 -13.58
N GLN A 16 -8.30 -5.61 -14.46
CA GLN A 16 -7.67 -6.92 -14.62
C GLN A 16 -6.16 -6.82 -14.93
N LYS A 17 -5.75 -5.75 -15.62
CA LYS A 17 -4.32 -5.43 -15.82
C LYS A 17 -3.56 -5.12 -14.53
N GLN A 18 -4.18 -4.40 -13.58
CA GLN A 18 -3.58 -4.14 -12.27
C GLN A 18 -3.49 -5.42 -11.44
N ILE A 19 -4.54 -6.24 -11.45
CA ILE A 19 -4.54 -7.54 -10.76
C ILE A 19 -3.40 -8.41 -11.28
N GLU A 20 -3.29 -8.56 -12.60
CA GLU A 20 -2.22 -9.35 -13.22
C GLU A 20 -0.83 -8.76 -12.95
N TYR A 21 -0.67 -7.43 -13.01
CA TYR A 21 0.58 -6.77 -12.65
C TYR A 21 0.98 -7.04 -11.19
N LEU A 22 0.03 -6.93 -10.27
CA LEU A 22 0.25 -7.19 -8.85
C LEU A 22 0.54 -8.65 -8.60
N LYS A 23 -0.19 -9.59 -9.21
CA LYS A 23 0.08 -11.04 -9.16
C LYS A 23 1.41 -11.44 -9.79
N MET A 24 1.90 -10.68 -10.78
CA MET A 24 3.20 -10.93 -11.38
C MET A 24 4.34 -10.46 -10.48
N ARG A 25 4.12 -9.40 -9.69
CA ARG A 25 5.14 -8.80 -8.82
C ARG A 25 5.09 -9.26 -7.36
N THR A 26 3.93 -9.73 -6.93
CA THR A 26 3.68 -10.32 -5.61
C THR A 26 3.36 -11.80 -5.78
N ARG A 27 3.41 -12.59 -4.71
CA ARG A 27 2.95 -13.99 -4.75
C ARG A 27 1.48 -14.10 -4.30
N MET A 28 0.76 -12.99 -4.29
CA MET A 28 -0.63 -12.94 -3.85
C MET A 28 -1.58 -13.47 -4.91
N THR A 29 -2.66 -14.08 -4.45
CA THR A 29 -3.78 -14.47 -5.30
C THR A 29 -4.67 -13.29 -5.66
N GLU A 30 -5.48 -13.41 -6.71
CA GLU A 30 -6.47 -12.39 -7.08
C GLU A 30 -7.40 -12.06 -5.90
N GLU A 31 -7.82 -13.08 -5.15
CA GLU A 31 -8.69 -12.94 -3.97
C GLU A 31 -8.03 -12.13 -2.85
N GLU A 32 -6.73 -12.33 -2.61
CA GLU A 32 -5.98 -11.56 -1.61
C GLU A 32 -5.79 -10.11 -2.06
N VAL A 33 -5.42 -9.90 -3.32
CA VAL A 33 -5.30 -8.56 -3.92
C VAL A 33 -6.63 -7.80 -3.74
N GLN A 34 -7.76 -8.45 -4.03
CA GLN A 34 -9.10 -7.87 -3.86
C GLN A 34 -9.44 -7.58 -2.40
N LYS A 35 -9.13 -8.48 -1.47
CA LYS A 35 -9.35 -8.26 -0.02
C LYS A 35 -8.57 -7.07 0.49
N TRP A 36 -7.28 -7.01 0.18
CA TRP A 36 -6.41 -5.90 0.57
C TRP A 36 -6.89 -4.58 -0.03
N PHE A 37 -7.32 -4.60 -1.29
CA PHE A 37 -7.89 -3.43 -1.95
C PHE A 37 -9.16 -2.92 -1.26
N HIS A 38 -10.08 -3.82 -0.94
CA HIS A 38 -11.31 -3.43 -0.26
C HIS A 38 -11.05 -2.87 1.13
N GLY A 39 -10.09 -3.45 1.88
CA GLY A 39 -9.64 -2.91 3.17
C GLY A 39 -9.00 -1.53 3.02
N PHE A 40 -8.06 -1.40 2.09
CA PHE A 40 -7.35 -0.16 1.84
C PHE A 40 -8.29 1.00 1.47
N TYR A 41 -9.26 0.76 0.59
CA TYR A 41 -10.22 1.79 0.19
C TYR A 41 -11.32 2.06 1.22
N LYS A 42 -11.51 1.16 2.19
CA LYS A 42 -12.40 1.40 3.33
C LYS A 42 -11.78 2.40 4.30
N ASP A 43 -10.48 2.29 4.56
CA ASP A 43 -9.75 3.21 5.43
C ASP A 43 -9.30 4.49 4.70
N CYS A 44 -8.98 4.38 3.42
CA CYS A 44 -8.52 5.48 2.55
C CYS A 44 -9.39 5.58 1.29
N PRO A 45 -10.55 6.28 1.33
CA PRO A 45 -11.45 6.38 0.19
C PRO A 45 -10.84 7.08 -1.04
N ASP A 46 -9.81 7.91 -0.83
CA ASP A 46 -9.04 8.56 -1.90
C ASP A 46 -8.01 7.64 -2.58
N GLY A 47 -7.83 6.40 -2.11
CA GLY A 47 -6.87 5.46 -2.69
C GLY A 47 -5.40 5.83 -2.48
N LEU A 48 -5.13 6.78 -1.57
CA LEU A 48 -3.80 7.28 -1.26
C LEU A 48 -3.60 7.28 0.25
N LEU A 49 -2.54 6.62 0.69
CA LEU A 49 -2.17 6.54 2.09
C LEU A 49 -1.03 7.51 2.39
N THR A 50 -1.36 8.59 3.10
CA THR A 50 -0.34 9.58 3.49
C THR A 50 0.47 9.12 4.68
N GLN A 51 1.68 9.65 4.85
CA GLN A 51 2.54 9.32 6.00
C GLN A 51 1.83 9.50 7.34
N LYS A 52 1.01 10.55 7.49
CA LYS A 52 0.26 10.80 8.72
C LYS A 52 -0.78 9.70 9.00
N GLN A 53 -1.53 9.30 7.97
CA GLN A 53 -2.52 8.21 8.08
C GLN A 53 -1.83 6.88 8.37
N PHE A 54 -0.73 6.57 7.67
CA PHE A 54 0.06 5.36 7.90
C PHE A 54 0.50 5.26 9.36
N ILE A 55 1.13 6.32 9.90
CA ILE A 55 1.57 6.36 11.30
C ILE A 55 0.39 6.21 12.26
N HIS A 56 -0.75 6.85 11.96
CA HIS A 56 -1.94 6.74 12.80
C HIS A 56 -2.47 5.29 12.85
N MET A 57 -2.64 4.64 11.69
CA MET A 57 -3.06 3.23 11.62
C MET A 57 -2.06 2.31 12.32
N TYR A 58 -0.76 2.53 12.12
CA TYR A 58 0.30 1.74 12.75
C TYR A 58 0.29 1.88 14.28
N LYS A 59 0.00 3.09 14.81
CA LYS A 59 -0.19 3.32 16.24
C LYS A 59 -1.45 2.68 16.81
N GLN A 60 -2.53 2.61 16.05
CA GLN A 60 -3.75 1.91 16.47
C GLN A 60 -3.52 0.40 16.57
N ALA A 61 -2.71 -0.17 15.68
CA ALA A 61 -2.35 -1.59 15.70
C ALA A 61 -1.37 -1.95 16.84
N PHE A 62 -0.51 -1.01 17.25
CA PHE A 62 0.50 -1.20 18.29
C PHE A 62 0.42 -0.08 19.33
N PRO A 63 -0.49 -0.18 20.33
CA PRO A 63 -0.66 0.85 21.36
C PRO A 63 0.54 0.98 22.32
N GLU A 64 1.37 -0.06 22.42
CA GLU A 64 2.53 -0.10 23.31
C GLU A 64 3.83 0.27 22.55
N GLY A 65 4.17 1.56 22.50
CA GLY A 65 5.48 2.05 22.06
C GLY A 65 5.45 3.28 21.14
N ASP A 66 6.54 4.05 21.09
CA ASP A 66 6.72 5.09 20.07
C ASP A 66 7.12 4.47 18.74
N VAL A 67 6.14 3.90 18.04
CA VAL A 67 6.30 3.35 16.68
C VAL A 67 6.40 4.46 15.63
N THR A 68 6.37 5.74 16.02
CA THR A 68 6.37 6.90 15.10
C THR A 68 7.57 6.87 14.16
N GLN A 69 8.78 6.70 14.71
CA GLN A 69 10.00 6.69 13.91
C GLN A 69 10.13 5.43 13.07
N TYR A 70 9.68 4.30 13.59
CA TYR A 70 9.68 3.04 12.85
C TYR A 70 8.70 3.09 11.67
N ALA A 71 7.47 3.52 11.91
CA ALA A 71 6.45 3.70 10.88
C ALA A 71 6.90 4.67 9.79
N LYS A 72 7.63 5.75 10.12
CA LYS A 72 8.24 6.64 9.11
C LYS A 72 9.26 5.92 8.23
N ARG A 73 10.13 5.09 8.81
CA ARG A 73 11.12 4.32 8.04
C ARG A 73 10.46 3.27 7.14
N VAL A 74 9.44 2.60 7.66
CA VAL A 74 8.62 1.65 6.88
C VAL A 74 7.93 2.39 5.73
N PHE A 75 7.34 3.56 6.01
CA PHE A 75 6.70 4.40 4.99
C PHE A 75 7.65 4.74 3.83
N VAL A 76 8.87 5.19 4.11
CA VAL A 76 9.85 5.51 3.05
C VAL A 76 10.30 4.28 2.26
N THR A 77 10.28 3.10 2.89
CA THR A 77 10.58 1.84 2.17
C THR A 77 9.47 1.46 1.18
N PHE A 78 8.23 1.87 1.50
CA PHE A 78 7.02 1.57 0.76
C PHE A 78 6.79 2.57 -0.38
N ASP A 79 7.01 3.86 -0.11
CA ASP A 79 6.95 4.97 -1.08
C ASP A 79 8.18 4.92 -2.01
N LYS A 80 8.08 4.13 -3.08
CA LYS A 80 9.18 3.91 -4.05
C LYS A 80 9.40 5.13 -4.91
N ASP A 81 8.34 5.85 -5.24
CA ASP A 81 8.36 7.09 -6.01
C ASP A 81 8.83 8.30 -5.18
N ASN A 82 8.86 8.19 -3.84
CA ASN A 82 9.07 9.32 -2.92
C ASN A 82 8.03 10.44 -3.14
N SER A 83 6.81 10.05 -3.49
CA SER A 83 5.69 10.96 -3.73
C SER A 83 5.20 11.62 -2.43
N GLY A 84 5.58 11.04 -1.28
CA GLY A 84 5.05 11.37 0.05
C GLY A 84 3.69 10.72 0.33
N LYS A 85 3.23 9.85 -0.56
CA LYS A 85 1.98 9.07 -0.48
C LYS A 85 2.23 7.67 -1.00
N ILE A 86 1.62 6.69 -0.36
CA ILE A 86 1.65 5.30 -0.81
C ILE A 86 0.36 5.03 -1.57
N ASP A 87 0.47 4.66 -2.84
CA ASP A 87 -0.67 4.16 -3.60
C ASP A 87 -0.93 2.67 -3.32
N PHE A 88 -2.09 2.16 -3.75
CA PHE A 88 -2.45 0.77 -3.50
C PHE A 88 -1.41 -0.23 -4.03
N ASN A 89 -0.79 0.04 -5.18
CA ASN A 89 0.18 -0.90 -5.74
C ASN A 89 1.45 -0.93 -4.88
N GLU A 90 1.95 0.23 -4.47
CA GLU A 90 3.09 0.34 -3.54
C GLU A 90 2.79 -0.32 -2.20
N PHE A 91 1.59 -0.11 -1.66
CA PHE A 91 1.14 -0.74 -0.43
C PHE A 91 1.18 -2.27 -0.54
N LEU A 92 0.62 -2.84 -1.62
CA LEU A 92 0.54 -4.29 -1.78
C LEU A 92 1.91 -4.93 -2.07
N LEU A 93 2.72 -4.29 -2.92
CA LEU A 93 4.10 -4.71 -3.17
C LEU A 93 4.91 -4.72 -1.88
N ALA A 94 4.70 -3.71 -1.04
CA ALA A 94 5.40 -3.61 0.22
C ALA A 94 4.86 -4.56 1.29
N MET A 95 3.57 -4.88 1.30
CA MET A 95 3.00 -5.96 2.12
C MET A 95 3.63 -7.30 1.76
N ASP A 96 3.68 -7.65 0.47
CA ASP A 96 4.33 -8.89 0.00
C ASP A 96 5.83 -8.92 0.36
N LEU A 97 6.53 -7.79 0.29
CA LEU A 97 7.92 -7.68 0.74
C LEU A 97 8.08 -7.83 2.26
N MET A 98 7.19 -7.25 3.07
CA MET A 98 7.23 -7.39 4.52
C MET A 98 6.87 -8.80 4.97
N GLU A 99 5.93 -9.46 4.30
CA GLU A 99 5.56 -10.85 4.57
C GLU A 99 6.72 -11.81 4.22
N LYS A 100 7.50 -11.49 3.17
CA LYS A 100 8.79 -12.13 2.87
C LYS A 100 9.92 -11.72 3.83
N GLY A 101 9.76 -10.61 4.54
CA GLY A 101 10.78 -10.00 5.40
C GLY A 101 11.13 -10.77 6.66
N ASN A 102 10.44 -11.87 6.97
CA ASN A 102 10.85 -12.80 8.04
C ASN A 102 11.74 -13.95 7.54
N LEU A 103 12.18 -13.95 6.28
CA LEU A 103 13.16 -14.89 5.76
C LEU A 103 14.23 -14.13 4.98
N GLU A 104 15.37 -13.96 5.65
CA GLU A 104 16.67 -14.35 5.11
C GLU A 104 16.63 -14.96 3.69
N GLU A 105 16.56 -14.15 2.64
CA GLU A 105 17.01 -14.54 1.31
C GLU A 105 17.96 -13.48 0.76
N LYS A 106 19.12 -13.48 1.40
CA LYS A 106 20.42 -13.23 0.80
C LYS A 106 20.47 -13.87 -0.59
N THR A 107 21.03 -13.14 -1.56
CA THR A 107 21.61 -13.63 -2.84
C THR A 107 20.63 -14.31 -3.81
N SER A 108 20.21 -13.68 -4.90
CA SER A 108 21.03 -13.61 -6.11
C SER A 108 20.49 -12.58 -7.11
N LEU A 109 21.21 -11.47 -7.27
CA LEU A 109 21.32 -10.79 -8.56
C LEU A 109 22.82 -10.76 -8.89
N CYS A 110 23.33 -11.95 -9.21
CA CYS A 110 24.45 -12.07 -10.14
C CYS A 110 23.81 -12.15 -11.52
N ILE A 111 23.88 -11.08 -12.32
CA ILE A 111 24.56 -10.98 -13.63
C ILE A 111 24.92 -9.51 -13.82
#